data_AF-A0A425W253-F1
#
_entry.id   AF-A0A425W253-F1
#
_cell.length_a   1.000
_cell.length_b   1.000
_cell.length_c   1.000
_cell.angle_alpha   90.00
_cell.angle_beta   90.00
_cell.angle_gamma   90.00
#
_symmetry.space_group_name_H-M   'P 1'
#
loop_
_entity.id
_entity.type
_entity.pdbx_description
1 polymer ?
#
loop_
_entity_poly.entity_id
_entity_poly.type
_entity_poly.pdbx_seq_one_letter_code
_entity_poly.pdbx_strand_id
1 'polypeptide(L)'
;MEKEITEAVLKQFGDNYRQDETAQTLNAALSRTDLEQLAYVPTAAAKLKGAFSVEVKTRGVTSQERSGRCWLFAALNILREQVAEKCQLENFELSQNYLSFYDKLEKANNFLQMVIDHADEPIKGQLMQYVLRGMTDGGYWCEAADLVEKYGVVPKAVQPETYQSNHTAQFVSTLNRLLRKDAAELRELVQAGKDPYPRKQEMLLEVYRAECIAFGQPVTVFDFEYKDKDDNYYIDRGLTPQAFYHKYVGLPLRELAAVINEPTADKKMDTPVRFHAIENMIGRDMEALNLSADAMEALCVKQLQGGEPVWFACDAGAFGMRKEGIWDPDSSKIEALLGGFSVDFPKGKRLDYNASSATHAMLLTGVHFDADGKPDRWKIENSWGDDVGDKGYFVCSEKYFRDYVYEAVIDKKHFTPDQLKMLEKEPVVINAWDEDY
;
A
#
# COMPACT_ATOMS: atom_id res chain seq x y z
N MET A 1 -20.07 31.68 -26.97
CA MET A 1 -19.90 30.37 -26.32
C MET A 1 -21.21 30.03 -25.65
N GLU A 2 -21.87 28.97 -26.11
CA GLU A 2 -23.00 28.40 -25.38
C GLU A 2 -22.46 27.81 -24.07
N LYS A 3 -23.14 28.09 -22.96
CA LYS A 3 -22.77 27.55 -21.64
C LYS A 3 -23.35 26.15 -21.42
N GLU A 4 -24.32 25.76 -22.23
CA GLU A 4 -25.08 24.52 -22.14
C GLU A 4 -24.91 23.70 -23.42
N ILE A 5 -25.11 22.39 -23.31
CA ILE A 5 -25.14 21.49 -24.46
C ILE A 5 -26.50 21.64 -25.15
N THR A 6 -26.52 22.30 -26.30
CA THR A 6 -27.74 22.46 -27.10
C THR A 6 -27.93 21.31 -28.09
N GLU A 7 -29.15 21.16 -28.61
CA GLU A 7 -29.43 20.18 -29.68
C GLU A 7 -28.58 20.42 -30.93
N ALA A 8 -28.29 21.68 -31.26
CA ALA A 8 -27.43 22.04 -32.37
C ALA A 8 -25.99 21.53 -32.17
N VAL A 9 -25.45 21.70 -30.96
CA VAL A 9 -24.12 21.18 -30.57
C VAL A 9 -24.09 19.66 -30.61
N LEU A 10 -25.11 18.98 -30.06
CA LEU A 10 -25.20 17.51 -30.11
C LEU A 10 -25.29 16.98 -31.55
N LYS A 11 -26.06 17.65 -32.40
CA LYS A 11 -26.16 17.29 -33.82
C LYS A 11 -24.80 17.40 -34.50
N GLN A 12 -24.06 18.48 -34.24
CA GLN A 12 -22.71 18.66 -34.77
C GLN A 12 -21.75 17.56 -34.29
N PHE A 13 -21.75 17.23 -32.99
CA PHE A 13 -20.92 16.14 -32.46
C PHE A 13 -21.26 14.79 -33.12
N GLY A 14 -22.55 14.48 -33.26
CA GLY A 14 -22.99 13.26 -33.91
C GLY A 14 -22.63 13.20 -35.40
N ASP A 15 -22.71 14.33 -36.12
CA ASP A 15 -22.30 14.43 -37.51
C ASP A 15 -20.78 14.20 -37.68
N ASN A 16 -19.96 14.76 -36.78
CA ASN A 16 -18.51 14.53 -36.77
C ASN A 16 -18.18 13.05 -36.48
N TYR A 17 -18.80 12.43 -35.47
CA TYR A 17 -18.59 11.02 -35.15
C TYR A 17 -18.99 10.08 -36.30
N ARG A 18 -20.11 10.37 -36.99
CA ARG A 18 -20.56 9.59 -38.16
C ARG A 18 -19.61 9.65 -39.35
N GLN A 19 -18.73 10.65 -39.42
CA GLN A 19 -17.69 10.77 -40.45
C GLN A 19 -16.38 10.09 -40.03
N ASP A 20 -16.22 9.72 -38.76
CA ASP A 20 -15.04 9.04 -38.25
C ASP A 20 -15.18 7.51 -38.37
N GLU A 21 -14.71 6.97 -39.49
CA GLU A 21 -14.70 5.53 -39.75
C GLU A 21 -13.83 4.75 -38.74
N THR A 22 -12.78 5.38 -38.20
CA THR A 22 -11.90 4.76 -37.20
C THR A 22 -12.68 4.58 -35.91
N ALA A 23 -13.32 5.63 -35.41
CA ALA A 23 -14.11 5.56 -34.17
C ALA A 23 -15.30 4.60 -34.28
N GLN A 24 -15.92 4.48 -35.46
CA GLN A 24 -16.97 3.48 -35.70
C GLN A 24 -16.42 2.04 -35.70
N THR A 25 -15.24 1.82 -36.28
CA THR A 25 -14.57 0.51 -36.27
C THR A 25 -14.15 0.12 -34.85
N LEU A 26 -13.57 1.06 -34.11
CA LEU A 26 -13.16 0.85 -32.72
C LEU A 26 -14.37 0.61 -31.80
N ASN A 27 -15.51 1.25 -32.05
CA ASN A 27 -16.76 0.94 -31.35
C ASN A 27 -17.13 -0.53 -31.50
N ALA A 28 -17.12 -1.06 -32.73
CA ALA A 28 -17.43 -2.47 -32.97
C ALA A 28 -16.45 -3.41 -32.25
N ALA A 29 -15.15 -3.10 -32.25
CA ALA A 29 -14.13 -3.90 -31.57
C ALA A 29 -14.28 -3.88 -30.03
N LEU A 30 -14.48 -2.69 -29.47
CA LEU A 30 -14.60 -2.48 -28.02
C LEU A 30 -15.94 -2.99 -27.47
N SER A 31 -16.99 -3.09 -28.30
CA SER A 31 -18.33 -3.55 -27.88
C SER A 31 -18.39 -4.96 -27.27
N ARG A 32 -17.35 -5.78 -27.49
CA ARG A 32 -17.29 -7.18 -27.01
C ARG A 32 -16.00 -7.54 -26.28
N THR A 33 -15.09 -6.58 -26.10
CA THR A 33 -13.77 -6.81 -25.52
C THR A 33 -13.55 -5.83 -24.38
N ASP A 34 -12.94 -6.30 -23.30
CA ASP A 34 -12.52 -5.41 -22.22
C ASP A 34 -11.53 -4.34 -22.73
N LEU A 35 -11.62 -3.12 -22.18
CA LEU A 35 -10.83 -1.97 -22.63
C LEU A 35 -9.32 -2.18 -22.42
N GLU A 36 -8.92 -2.71 -21.27
CA GLU A 36 -7.52 -2.98 -20.94
C GLU A 36 -6.97 -4.05 -21.88
N GLN A 37 -7.73 -5.13 -22.10
CA GLN A 37 -7.34 -6.21 -23.02
C GLN A 37 -7.19 -5.74 -24.46
N LEU A 38 -8.09 -4.87 -24.95
CA LEU A 38 -8.02 -4.36 -26.32
C LEU A 38 -6.88 -3.33 -26.50
N ALA A 39 -6.55 -2.58 -25.45
CA ALA A 39 -5.49 -1.58 -25.46
C ALA A 39 -4.07 -2.16 -25.32
N TYR A 40 -3.92 -3.45 -25.00
CA TYR A 40 -2.64 -4.10 -24.75
C TYR A 40 -1.75 -4.17 -26.00
N VAL A 41 -0.48 -3.76 -25.85
CA VAL A 41 0.55 -3.82 -26.91
C VAL A 41 1.58 -4.92 -26.59
N PRO A 42 1.40 -6.15 -27.12
CA PRO A 42 2.23 -7.29 -26.72
C PRO A 42 3.72 -7.13 -27.06
N THR A 43 4.05 -6.39 -28.12
CA THR A 43 5.44 -6.16 -28.54
C THR A 43 6.20 -5.17 -27.66
N ALA A 44 5.50 -4.23 -27.03
CA ALA A 44 6.11 -3.34 -26.02
C ALA A 44 6.33 -4.11 -24.72
N ALA A 45 5.28 -4.80 -24.26
CA ALA A 45 5.30 -5.67 -23.10
C ALA A 45 6.40 -6.73 -23.12
N ALA A 46 6.62 -7.36 -24.28
CA ALA A 46 7.67 -8.37 -24.46
C ALA A 46 9.09 -7.84 -24.17
N LYS A 47 9.34 -6.53 -24.30
CA LYS A 47 10.67 -5.93 -24.03
C LYS A 47 11.01 -5.92 -22.54
N LEU A 48 10.00 -5.96 -21.68
CA LEU A 48 10.17 -6.00 -20.23
C LEU A 48 10.35 -7.42 -19.71
N LYS A 49 10.13 -8.44 -20.55
CA LYS A 49 10.32 -9.84 -20.19
C LYS A 49 11.78 -10.22 -20.38
N GLY A 50 12.40 -10.76 -19.33
CA GLY A 50 13.78 -11.22 -19.38
C GLY A 50 14.38 -11.36 -17.99
N ALA A 51 15.63 -11.82 -17.94
CA ALA A 51 16.40 -11.86 -16.70
C ALA A 51 16.72 -10.44 -16.20
N PHE A 52 16.94 -10.34 -14.89
CA PHE A 52 17.41 -9.12 -14.23
C PHE A 52 18.90 -9.24 -13.91
N SER A 53 19.64 -8.14 -14.03
CA SER A 53 21.08 -8.14 -13.75
C SER A 53 21.38 -8.12 -12.25
N VAL A 54 20.45 -7.58 -11.46
CA VAL A 54 20.43 -7.70 -10.00
C VAL A 54 19.09 -8.32 -9.60
N GLU A 55 19.13 -9.39 -8.83
CA GLU A 55 17.94 -10.06 -8.34
C GLU A 55 18.16 -10.52 -6.89
N VAL A 56 17.24 -10.11 -6.03
CA VAL A 56 17.14 -10.53 -4.64
C VAL A 56 16.25 -11.76 -4.59
N LYS A 57 16.78 -12.85 -4.04
CA LYS A 57 16.05 -14.11 -3.93
C LYS A 57 14.94 -13.97 -2.88
N THR A 58 13.72 -14.32 -3.25
CA THR A 58 12.58 -14.42 -2.34
C THR A 58 11.92 -15.81 -2.44
N ARG A 59 11.20 -16.23 -1.39
CA ARG A 59 10.65 -17.60 -1.23
C ARG A 59 9.18 -17.70 -1.62
N GLY A 60 8.88 -17.30 -2.86
CA GLY A 60 7.55 -17.44 -3.47
C GLY A 60 6.66 -16.21 -3.28
N VAL A 61 5.38 -16.30 -3.63
CA VAL A 61 4.42 -15.18 -3.52
C VAL A 61 3.39 -15.45 -2.44
N THR A 62 2.59 -14.43 -2.14
CA THR A 62 1.50 -14.49 -1.15
C THR A 62 0.20 -14.02 -1.81
N SER A 63 -0.95 -14.26 -1.16
CA SER A 63 -2.25 -13.76 -1.65
C SER A 63 -3.00 -13.05 -0.54
N GLN A 64 -3.28 -11.76 -0.74
CA GLN A 64 -4.14 -10.95 0.12
C GLN A 64 -5.64 -11.13 -0.18
N GLU A 65 -5.97 -11.84 -1.26
CA GLU A 65 -7.34 -12.06 -1.73
C GLU A 65 -8.12 -10.73 -1.87
N ARG A 66 -9.38 -10.69 -1.43
CA ARG A 66 -10.26 -9.53 -1.53
C ARG A 66 -10.18 -8.66 -0.28
N SER A 67 -8.96 -8.22 0.04
CA SER A 67 -8.66 -7.31 1.14
C SER A 67 -7.65 -6.23 0.72
N GLY A 68 -7.61 -5.10 1.42
CA GLY A 68 -6.67 -3.99 1.17
C GLY A 68 -5.38 -4.08 1.98
N ARG A 69 -4.88 -5.28 2.25
CA ARG A 69 -3.75 -5.53 3.17
C ARG A 69 -2.36 -5.50 2.50
N CYS A 70 -2.25 -4.96 1.30
CA CYS A 70 -1.02 -5.03 0.48
C CYS A 70 0.24 -4.54 1.21
N TRP A 71 0.15 -3.40 1.89
CA TRP A 71 1.20 -2.82 2.72
C TRP A 71 1.76 -3.79 3.76
N LEU A 72 0.85 -4.50 4.45
CA LEU A 72 1.18 -5.47 5.49
C LEU A 72 1.75 -6.76 4.89
N PHE A 73 1.21 -7.24 3.78
CA PHE A 73 1.76 -8.39 3.05
C PHE A 73 3.19 -8.11 2.57
N ALA A 74 3.41 -6.96 1.94
CA ALA A 74 4.73 -6.56 1.47
C ALA A 74 5.72 -6.45 2.65
N ALA A 75 5.32 -5.82 3.77
CA ALA A 75 6.17 -5.74 4.95
C ALA A 75 6.52 -7.12 5.52
N LEU A 76 5.52 -7.99 5.68
CA LEU A 76 5.73 -9.35 6.18
C LEU A 76 6.51 -10.25 5.21
N ASN A 77 6.49 -9.97 3.91
CA ASN A 77 7.33 -10.66 2.94
C ASN A 77 8.82 -10.30 3.08
N ILE A 78 9.16 -9.13 3.61
CA ILE A 78 10.55 -8.85 4.03
C ILE A 78 10.90 -9.65 5.28
N LEU A 79 10.02 -9.63 6.29
CA LEU A 79 10.32 -10.25 7.60
C LEU A 79 10.37 -11.78 7.55
N ARG A 80 9.55 -12.42 6.70
CA ARG A 80 9.54 -13.88 6.55
C ARG A 80 10.86 -14.43 6.02
N GLU A 81 11.59 -13.66 5.20
CA GLU A 81 12.88 -14.11 4.66
C GLU A 81 13.93 -14.26 5.76
N GLN A 82 13.88 -13.43 6.81
CA GLN A 82 14.76 -13.55 7.97
C GLN A 82 14.53 -14.86 8.72
N VAL A 83 13.25 -15.21 8.95
CA VAL A 83 12.88 -16.46 9.60
C VAL A 83 13.28 -17.66 8.75
N ALA A 84 12.96 -17.59 7.46
CA ALA A 84 13.22 -18.68 6.54
C ALA A 84 14.72 -18.95 6.35
N GLU A 85 15.55 -17.90 6.30
CA GLU A 85 17.01 -18.07 6.26
C GLU A 85 17.54 -18.66 7.56
N LYS A 86 17.13 -18.10 8.71
CA LYS A 86 17.59 -18.55 10.03
C LYS A 86 17.21 -20.00 10.34
N CYS A 87 16.04 -20.43 9.88
CA CYS A 87 15.49 -21.76 10.11
C CYS A 87 15.71 -22.71 8.93
N GLN A 88 16.39 -22.25 7.86
CA GLN A 88 16.61 -23.00 6.62
C GLN A 88 15.33 -23.59 6.02
N LEU A 89 14.26 -22.79 5.99
CA LEU A 89 12.95 -23.17 5.45
C LEU A 89 12.89 -22.91 3.95
N GLU A 90 12.29 -23.85 3.21
CA GLU A 90 11.96 -23.65 1.79
C GLU A 90 10.77 -22.72 1.61
N ASN A 91 9.74 -22.87 2.45
CA ASN A 91 8.51 -22.08 2.42
C ASN A 91 8.16 -21.64 3.84
N PHE A 92 7.87 -20.35 4.02
CA PHE A 92 7.43 -19.80 5.30
C PHE A 92 6.60 -18.54 5.07
N GLU A 93 5.57 -18.35 5.90
CA GLU A 93 4.79 -17.12 5.94
C GLU A 93 4.53 -16.71 7.39
N LEU A 94 4.51 -15.39 7.61
CA LEU A 94 3.99 -14.78 8.82
C LEU A 94 2.48 -14.56 8.68
N SER A 95 1.75 -14.59 9.79
CA SER A 95 0.30 -14.39 9.79
C SER A 95 -0.04 -12.93 9.51
N GLN A 96 -0.59 -12.68 8.32
CA GLN A 96 -1.12 -11.37 7.97
C GLN A 96 -2.43 -11.09 8.73
N ASN A 97 -3.26 -12.13 8.96
CA ASN A 97 -4.45 -12.05 9.81
C ASN A 97 -4.14 -11.57 11.24
N TYR A 98 -3.05 -12.05 11.86
CA TYR A 98 -2.66 -11.66 13.22
C TYR A 98 -2.46 -10.15 13.37
N LEU A 99 -1.67 -9.54 12.49
CA LEU A 99 -1.45 -8.09 12.56
C LEU A 99 -2.63 -7.28 12.01
N SER A 100 -3.35 -7.81 11.01
CA SER A 100 -4.57 -7.16 10.51
C SER A 100 -5.68 -7.07 11.56
N PHE A 101 -5.72 -7.98 12.55
CA PHE A 101 -6.59 -7.86 13.71
C PHE A 101 -6.23 -6.61 14.51
N TYR A 102 -4.97 -6.52 14.97
CA TYR A 102 -4.53 -5.42 15.81
C TYR A 102 -4.58 -4.06 15.09
N ASP A 103 -4.32 -4.04 13.78
CA ASP A 103 -4.47 -2.85 12.96
C ASP A 103 -5.89 -2.26 13.05
N LYS A 104 -6.93 -3.11 12.92
CA LYS A 104 -8.33 -2.67 12.96
C LYS A 104 -8.73 -2.20 14.36
N LEU A 105 -8.28 -2.92 15.38
CA LEU A 105 -8.54 -2.55 16.76
C LEU A 105 -7.90 -1.20 17.11
N GLU A 106 -6.65 -0.98 16.70
CA GLU A 106 -5.96 0.28 16.92
C GLU A 106 -6.57 1.41 16.10
N LYS A 107 -6.92 1.17 14.83
CA LYS A 107 -7.61 2.18 14.00
C LYS A 107 -8.95 2.57 14.59
N ALA A 108 -9.71 1.63 15.14
CA ALA A 108 -10.95 1.93 15.86
C ALA A 108 -10.67 2.78 17.11
N ASN A 109 -9.63 2.45 17.88
CA ASN A 109 -9.23 3.22 19.06
C ASN A 109 -8.77 4.64 18.70
N ASN A 110 -7.99 4.79 17.62
CA ASN A 110 -7.54 6.08 17.13
C ASN A 110 -8.70 6.92 16.59
N PHE A 111 -9.58 6.34 15.77
CA PHE A 111 -10.81 6.99 15.31
C PHE A 111 -11.62 7.56 16.47
N LEU A 112 -11.90 6.75 17.51
CA LEU A 112 -12.69 7.19 18.65
C LEU A 112 -11.95 8.26 19.47
N GLN A 113 -10.61 8.22 19.50
CA GLN A 113 -9.80 9.26 20.14
C GLN A 113 -9.90 10.59 19.39
N MET A 114 -9.71 10.58 18.06
CA MET A 114 -9.85 11.79 17.23
C MET A 114 -11.24 12.41 17.38
N VAL A 115 -12.30 11.59 17.50
CA VAL A 115 -13.64 12.09 17.77
C VAL A 115 -13.74 12.85 19.09
N ILE A 116 -13.12 12.32 20.15
CA ILE A 116 -13.10 12.95 21.48
C ILE A 116 -12.30 14.25 21.43
N ASP A 117 -11.09 14.20 20.86
CA ASP A 117 -10.17 15.34 20.80
C ASP A 117 -10.74 16.50 19.96
N HIS A 118 -11.56 16.18 18.96
CA HIS A 118 -12.18 17.14 18.04
C HIS A 118 -13.72 17.21 18.18
N ALA A 119 -14.24 16.95 19.39
CA ALA A 119 -15.69 16.91 19.61
C ALA A 119 -16.41 18.23 19.32
N ASP A 120 -15.70 19.36 19.39
CA ASP A 120 -16.25 20.70 19.13
C ASP A 120 -16.15 21.12 17.65
N GLU A 121 -15.40 20.39 16.82
CA GLU A 121 -15.28 20.68 15.39
C GLU A 121 -16.64 20.53 14.68
N PRO A 122 -16.97 21.37 13.68
CA PRO A 122 -18.22 21.26 12.95
C PRO A 122 -18.36 19.88 12.28
N ILE A 123 -19.50 19.21 12.45
CA ILE A 123 -19.71 17.86 11.90
C ILE A 123 -19.54 17.79 10.38
N LYS A 124 -19.82 18.90 9.67
CA LYS A 124 -19.64 19.06 8.21
C LYS A 124 -18.33 19.77 7.82
N GLY A 125 -17.43 20.03 8.78
CA GLY A 125 -16.10 20.58 8.55
C GLY A 125 -15.14 19.51 8.02
N GLN A 126 -14.06 19.95 7.37
CA GLN A 126 -13.09 19.08 6.69
C GLN A 126 -12.50 18.00 7.60
N LEU A 127 -12.04 18.37 8.80
CA LEU A 127 -11.51 17.43 9.80
C LEU A 127 -12.53 16.36 10.17
N MET A 128 -13.75 16.75 10.55
CA MET A 128 -14.76 15.75 10.95
C MET A 128 -15.23 14.91 9.76
N GLN A 129 -15.29 15.47 8.55
CA GLN A 129 -15.58 14.68 7.36
C GLN A 129 -14.47 13.67 7.06
N TYR A 130 -13.19 14.02 7.26
CA TYR A 130 -12.07 13.08 7.20
C TYR A 130 -12.25 11.96 8.24
N VAL A 131 -12.38 12.29 9.52
CA VAL A 131 -12.55 11.30 10.59
C VAL A 131 -13.73 10.37 10.27
N LEU A 132 -14.88 10.91 9.85
CA LEU A 132 -16.08 10.14 9.52
C LEU A 132 -15.99 9.31 8.21
N ARG A 133 -14.94 9.45 7.40
CA ARG A 133 -14.63 8.45 6.34
C ARG A 133 -14.48 7.06 6.97
N GLY A 134 -13.96 7.00 8.21
CA GLY A 134 -13.77 5.78 8.97
C GLY A 134 -12.48 5.07 8.57
N MET A 135 -12.25 3.90 9.17
CA MET A 135 -11.03 3.13 8.93
C MET A 135 -11.08 2.38 7.59
N THR A 136 -9.89 2.12 7.03
CA THR A 136 -9.71 1.26 5.86
C THR A 136 -8.72 0.12 6.18
N ASP A 137 -8.63 -0.87 5.28
CA ASP A 137 -7.60 -1.91 5.39
C ASP A 137 -6.20 -1.37 5.11
N GLY A 138 -6.09 -0.31 4.30
CA GLY A 138 -4.82 0.20 3.78
C GLY A 138 -3.96 0.81 4.88
N GLY A 139 -2.67 0.95 4.59
CA GLY A 139 -1.71 1.50 5.51
C GLY A 139 -0.32 1.65 4.89
N TYR A 140 0.63 2.09 5.71
CA TYR A 140 1.99 2.45 5.34
C TYR A 140 3.02 1.55 6.04
N TRP A 141 4.29 1.67 5.64
CA TRP A 141 5.38 0.92 6.28
C TRP A 141 5.48 1.17 7.78
N CYS A 142 5.39 2.44 8.21
CA CYS A 142 5.52 2.81 9.62
C CYS A 142 4.45 2.15 10.49
N GLU A 143 3.22 2.05 10.00
CA GLU A 143 2.11 1.39 10.67
C GLU A 143 2.38 -0.12 10.84
N ALA A 144 3.04 -0.75 9.86
CA ALA A 144 3.39 -2.17 9.96
C ALA A 144 4.49 -2.34 11.00
N ALA A 145 5.47 -1.43 11.02
CA ALA A 145 6.53 -1.40 12.02
C ALA A 145 5.97 -1.18 13.43
N ASP A 146 5.03 -0.26 13.63
CA ASP A 146 4.36 0.00 14.90
C ASP A 146 3.64 -1.24 15.43
N LEU A 147 2.92 -1.94 14.54
CA LEU A 147 2.21 -3.16 14.88
C LEU A 147 3.16 -4.30 15.26
N VAL A 148 4.23 -4.52 14.48
CA VAL A 148 5.23 -5.55 14.77
C VAL A 148 5.96 -5.25 16.07
N GLU A 149 6.35 -4.00 16.32
CA GLU A 149 7.04 -3.62 17.55
C GLU A 149 6.16 -3.73 18.79
N LYS A 150 4.85 -3.47 18.67
CA LYS A 150 3.92 -3.56 19.79
C LYS A 150 3.39 -4.98 20.03
N TYR A 151 3.08 -5.72 18.97
CA TYR A 151 2.40 -7.02 19.06
C TYR A 151 3.25 -8.21 18.63
N GLY A 152 4.44 -8.00 18.10
CA GLY A 152 5.29 -9.05 17.55
C GLY A 152 4.71 -9.64 16.26
N VAL A 153 5.17 -10.82 15.90
CA VAL A 153 4.65 -11.57 14.74
C VAL A 153 4.53 -13.05 15.08
N VAL A 154 3.68 -13.75 14.34
CA VAL A 154 3.48 -15.20 14.50
C VAL A 154 3.53 -15.89 13.13
N PRO A 155 3.93 -17.17 13.06
CA PRO A 155 3.77 -17.97 11.84
C PRO A 155 2.32 -18.03 11.37
N LYS A 156 2.09 -18.06 10.05
CA LYS A 156 0.75 -18.19 9.47
C LYS A 156 0.01 -19.45 9.93
N ALA A 157 0.74 -20.55 10.17
CA ALA A 157 0.16 -21.79 10.67
C ALA A 157 -0.40 -21.68 12.10
N VAL A 158 0.10 -20.73 12.90
CA VAL A 158 -0.35 -20.51 14.28
C VAL A 158 -1.64 -19.67 14.32
N GLN A 159 -1.75 -18.68 13.42
CA GLN A 159 -2.98 -17.91 13.23
C GLN A 159 -3.32 -17.85 11.73
N PRO A 160 -4.12 -18.79 11.23
CA PRO A 160 -4.44 -18.86 9.81
C PRO A 160 -5.39 -17.74 9.37
N GLU A 161 -5.54 -17.59 8.06
CA GLU A 161 -6.59 -16.76 7.49
C GLU A 161 -7.98 -17.35 7.80
N THR A 162 -8.97 -16.47 7.89
CA THR A 162 -10.39 -16.79 7.91
C THR A 162 -11.01 -16.40 6.56
N TYR A 163 -12.28 -16.75 6.35
CA TYR A 163 -12.99 -16.20 5.20
C TYR A 163 -13.01 -14.65 5.22
N GLN A 164 -13.24 -14.06 6.40
CA GLN A 164 -13.39 -12.61 6.54
C GLN A 164 -12.06 -11.87 6.39
N SER A 165 -10.93 -12.44 6.83
CA SER A 165 -9.63 -11.80 6.63
C SER A 165 -9.27 -11.74 5.15
N ASN A 166 -9.72 -12.72 4.35
CA ASN A 166 -9.59 -12.70 2.89
C ASN A 166 -10.68 -11.89 2.16
N HIS A 167 -11.71 -11.41 2.85
CA HIS A 167 -12.90 -10.76 2.25
C HIS A 167 -13.45 -9.64 3.14
N THR A 168 -12.64 -8.61 3.39
CA THR A 168 -12.84 -7.64 4.48
C THR A 168 -13.94 -6.61 4.23
N ALA A 169 -14.33 -6.36 2.97
CA ALA A 169 -15.19 -5.24 2.59
C ALA A 169 -16.50 -5.13 3.41
N GLN A 170 -17.19 -6.26 3.61
CA GLN A 170 -18.43 -6.28 4.38
C GLN A 170 -18.20 -6.01 5.87
N PHE A 171 -17.12 -6.58 6.43
CA PHE A 171 -16.75 -6.40 7.83
C PHE A 171 -16.39 -4.93 8.11
N VAL A 172 -15.48 -4.36 7.32
CA VAL A 172 -15.04 -2.95 7.45
C VAL A 172 -16.21 -1.99 7.27
N SER A 173 -17.08 -2.20 6.27
CA SER A 173 -18.27 -1.37 6.07
C SER A 173 -19.21 -1.40 7.29
N THR A 174 -19.38 -2.58 7.90
CA THR A 174 -20.21 -2.75 9.10
C THR A 174 -19.57 -2.07 10.31
N LEU A 175 -18.27 -2.26 10.54
CA LEU A 175 -17.56 -1.65 11.65
C LEU A 175 -17.55 -0.12 11.54
N ASN A 176 -17.38 0.43 10.33
CA ASN A 176 -17.48 1.88 10.10
C ASN A 176 -18.88 2.45 10.36
N ARG A 177 -19.96 1.66 10.25
CA ARG A 177 -21.30 2.10 10.69
C ARG A 177 -21.40 2.16 12.21
N LEU A 178 -20.83 1.17 12.90
CA LEU A 178 -20.73 1.16 14.36
C LEU A 178 -19.92 2.37 14.85
N LEU A 179 -18.71 2.57 14.32
CA LEU A 179 -17.82 3.67 14.68
C LEU A 179 -18.47 5.04 14.46
N ARG A 180 -19.20 5.26 13.37
CA ARG A 180 -19.92 6.53 13.15
C ARG A 180 -21.07 6.77 14.12
N LYS A 181 -21.80 5.72 14.50
CA LYS A 181 -22.83 5.80 15.55
C LYS A 181 -22.16 6.15 16.89
N ASP A 182 -21.07 5.47 17.22
CA ASP A 182 -20.30 5.69 18.44
C ASP A 182 -19.67 7.08 18.47
N ALA A 183 -19.25 7.61 17.32
CA ALA A 183 -18.74 8.96 17.21
C ALA A 183 -19.77 10.03 17.63
N ALA A 184 -21.03 9.86 17.21
CA ALA A 184 -22.10 10.76 17.61
C ALA A 184 -22.30 10.74 19.13
N GLU A 185 -22.34 9.54 19.73
CA GLU A 185 -22.50 9.35 21.17
C GLU A 185 -21.34 9.96 21.98
N LEU A 186 -20.09 9.73 21.56
CA LEU A 186 -18.92 10.30 22.24
C LEU A 186 -18.89 11.84 22.16
N ARG A 187 -19.25 12.42 21.01
CA ARG A 187 -19.34 13.88 20.88
C ARG A 187 -20.39 14.48 21.80
N GLU A 188 -21.57 13.87 21.88
CA GLU A 188 -22.63 14.31 22.80
C GLU A 188 -22.17 14.25 24.27
N LEU A 189 -21.40 13.23 24.66
CA LEU A 189 -20.83 13.14 26.01
C LEU A 189 -19.84 14.28 26.28
N VAL A 190 -18.89 14.52 25.37
CA VAL A 190 -17.89 15.59 25.54
C VAL A 190 -18.55 16.96 25.58
N GLN A 191 -19.48 17.24 24.67
CA GLN A 191 -20.21 18.51 24.62
C GLN A 191 -21.12 18.73 25.85
N ALA A 192 -21.59 17.65 26.47
CA ALA A 192 -22.32 17.69 27.73
C ALA A 192 -21.40 17.82 28.97
N GLY A 193 -20.08 17.92 28.79
CA GLY A 193 -19.09 18.00 29.86
C GLY A 193 -18.93 16.70 30.66
N LYS A 194 -19.27 15.55 30.07
CA LYS A 194 -19.15 14.22 30.69
C LYS A 194 -17.86 13.54 30.26
N ASP A 195 -17.35 12.65 31.11
CA ASP A 195 -16.21 11.79 30.78
C ASP A 195 -16.61 10.74 29.71
N PRO A 196 -16.00 10.76 28.51
CA PRO A 196 -16.33 9.83 27.43
C PRO A 196 -15.61 8.47 27.56
N TYR A 197 -14.55 8.36 28.38
CA TYR A 197 -13.64 7.22 28.35
C TYR A 197 -14.23 5.88 28.83
N PRO A 198 -15.11 5.83 29.85
CA PRO A 198 -15.79 4.59 30.21
C PRO A 198 -16.61 4.03 29.04
N ARG A 199 -17.28 4.91 28.28
CA ARG A 199 -18.07 4.51 27.12
C ARG A 199 -17.19 4.10 25.94
N LYS A 200 -16.09 4.80 25.68
CA LYS A 200 -15.08 4.40 24.70
C LYS A 200 -14.57 2.98 24.96
N GLN A 201 -14.33 2.61 26.22
CA GLN A 201 -13.88 1.26 26.58
C GLN A 201 -14.92 0.18 26.24
N GLU A 202 -16.21 0.45 26.47
CA GLU A 202 -17.28 -0.46 26.08
C GLU A 202 -17.38 -0.60 24.55
N MET A 203 -17.28 0.50 23.81
CA MET A 203 -17.28 0.52 22.34
C MET A 203 -16.11 -0.30 21.77
N LEU A 204 -14.91 -0.16 22.34
CA LEU A 204 -13.75 -0.96 21.95
C LEU A 204 -13.91 -2.45 22.26
N LEU A 205 -14.62 -2.80 23.34
CA LEU A 205 -14.95 -4.19 23.63
C LEU A 205 -15.93 -4.77 22.59
N GLU A 206 -16.87 -3.97 22.07
CA GLU A 206 -17.75 -4.37 20.96
C GLU A 206 -16.95 -4.64 19.68
N VAL A 207 -16.00 -3.75 19.34
CA VAL A 207 -15.07 -3.92 18.22
C VAL A 207 -14.23 -5.20 18.38
N TYR A 208 -13.57 -5.37 19.52
CA TYR A 208 -12.74 -6.55 19.81
C TYR A 208 -13.53 -7.86 19.69
N ARG A 209 -14.78 -7.88 20.18
CA ARG A 209 -15.67 -9.05 20.05
C ARG A 209 -16.01 -9.34 18.59
N ALA A 210 -16.34 -8.31 17.81
CA ALA A 210 -16.64 -8.46 16.38
C ALA A 210 -15.41 -9.01 15.62
N GLU A 211 -14.22 -8.51 15.90
CA GLU A 211 -12.98 -9.00 15.31
C GLU A 211 -12.66 -10.44 15.72
N CYS A 212 -12.84 -10.80 16.99
CA CYS A 212 -12.66 -12.19 17.43
C CYS A 212 -13.60 -13.16 16.70
N ILE A 213 -14.84 -12.74 16.43
CA ILE A 213 -15.82 -13.54 15.68
C ILE A 213 -15.41 -13.68 14.21
N ALA A 214 -14.87 -12.63 13.60
CA ALA A 214 -14.54 -12.60 12.17
C ALA A 214 -13.17 -13.21 11.85
N PHE A 215 -12.15 -12.91 12.65
CA PHE A 215 -10.74 -13.17 12.37
C PHE A 215 -10.11 -14.19 13.32
N GLY A 216 -10.80 -14.56 14.40
CA GLY A 216 -10.26 -15.38 15.47
C GLY A 216 -9.55 -14.53 16.53
N GLN A 217 -9.57 -14.99 17.78
CA GLN A 217 -8.87 -14.31 18.87
C GLN A 217 -7.34 -14.43 18.67
N PRO A 218 -6.58 -13.33 18.78
CA PRO A 218 -5.13 -13.38 18.62
C PRO A 218 -4.45 -14.35 19.59
N VAL A 219 -3.56 -15.17 19.06
CA VAL A 219 -2.72 -16.06 19.85
C VAL A 219 -1.78 -15.26 20.76
N THR A 220 -1.57 -15.74 22.00
CA THR A 220 -0.70 -15.07 22.99
C THR A 220 0.51 -15.91 23.36
N VAL A 221 0.40 -17.24 23.24
CA VAL A 221 1.47 -18.21 23.44
C VAL A 221 1.29 -19.34 22.42
N PHE A 222 2.38 -19.81 21.81
CA PHE A 222 2.36 -20.91 20.85
C PHE A 222 3.70 -21.67 20.83
N ASP A 223 3.66 -22.89 20.29
CA ASP A 223 4.86 -23.65 19.95
C ASP A 223 5.17 -23.44 18.46
N PHE A 224 6.44 -23.22 18.12
CA PHE A 224 6.89 -23.15 16.73
C PHE A 224 7.58 -24.46 16.35
N GLU A 225 6.84 -25.29 15.62
CA GLU A 225 7.31 -26.58 15.10
C GLU A 225 7.59 -26.47 13.60
N TYR A 226 8.77 -26.92 13.17
CA TYR A 226 9.12 -26.93 11.75
C TYR A 226 10.13 -28.01 11.41
N LYS A 227 10.25 -28.29 10.12
CA LYS A 227 11.34 -29.07 9.54
C LYS A 227 12.19 -28.17 8.65
N ASP A 228 13.50 -28.26 8.77
CA ASP A 228 14.41 -27.59 7.83
C ASP A 228 14.43 -28.30 6.47
N LYS A 229 15.13 -27.72 5.50
CA LYS A 229 15.33 -28.29 4.16
C LYS A 229 16.01 -29.68 4.14
N ASP A 230 16.64 -30.09 5.25
CA ASP A 230 17.32 -31.38 5.41
C ASP A 230 16.43 -32.40 6.17
N ASP A 231 15.14 -32.10 6.36
CA ASP A 231 14.11 -32.89 7.05
C ASP A 231 14.33 -33.05 8.58
N ASN A 232 15.21 -32.25 9.18
CA ASN A 232 15.42 -32.27 10.64
C ASN A 232 14.27 -31.55 11.35
N TYR A 233 13.73 -32.16 12.40
CA TYR A 233 12.64 -31.59 13.19
C TYR A 233 13.15 -30.67 14.30
N TYR A 234 12.51 -29.49 14.42
CA TYR A 234 12.74 -28.53 15.48
C TYR A 234 11.42 -28.14 16.13
N ILE A 235 11.51 -27.81 17.42
CA ILE A 235 10.41 -27.24 18.18
C ILE A 235 10.94 -26.21 19.17
N ASP A 236 10.30 -25.05 19.20
CA ASP A 236 10.51 -24.01 20.20
C ASP A 236 9.20 -23.72 20.92
N ARG A 237 9.14 -24.03 22.22
CA ARG A 237 7.87 -24.08 22.97
C ARG A 237 7.59 -22.81 23.75
N GLY A 238 6.32 -22.49 23.90
CA GLY A 238 5.85 -21.43 24.79
C GLY A 238 6.30 -20.03 24.37
N LEU A 239 6.45 -19.80 23.07
CA LEU A 239 6.80 -18.49 22.52
C LEU A 239 5.62 -17.54 22.61
N THR A 240 5.91 -16.29 22.99
CA THR A 240 5.01 -15.18 22.72
C THR A 240 5.30 -14.60 21.33
N PRO A 241 4.35 -13.90 20.70
CA PRO A 241 4.58 -13.21 19.42
C PRO A 241 5.79 -12.25 19.43
N GLN A 242 6.00 -11.54 20.55
CA GLN A 242 7.16 -10.67 20.76
C GLN A 242 8.48 -11.45 20.85
N ALA A 243 8.48 -12.55 21.61
CA ALA A 243 9.66 -13.41 21.72
C ALA A 243 10.02 -14.02 20.35
N PHE A 244 9.01 -14.43 19.57
CA PHE A 244 9.21 -14.93 18.22
C PHE A 244 9.82 -13.86 17.29
N TYR A 245 9.29 -12.63 17.30
CA TYR A 245 9.85 -11.51 16.54
C TYR A 245 11.33 -11.27 16.88
N HIS A 246 11.68 -11.10 18.16
CA HIS A 246 13.06 -10.85 18.56
C HIS A 246 14.00 -12.04 18.26
N LYS A 247 13.52 -13.27 18.41
CA LYS A 247 14.33 -14.47 18.21
C LYS A 247 14.52 -14.82 16.74
N TYR A 248 13.49 -14.71 15.90
CA TYR A 248 13.49 -15.26 14.55
C TYR A 248 13.56 -14.21 13.44
N VAL A 249 13.03 -13.00 13.67
CA VAL A 249 13.09 -11.89 12.70
C VAL A 249 14.26 -10.97 13.03
N GLY A 250 14.25 -10.35 14.21
CA GLY A 250 15.37 -9.54 14.72
C GLY A 250 15.74 -8.30 13.90
N LEU A 251 14.91 -7.88 12.95
CA LEU A 251 15.16 -6.72 12.09
C LEU A 251 14.74 -5.43 12.82
N PRO A 252 15.64 -4.45 13.01
CA PRO A 252 15.28 -3.18 13.67
C PRO A 252 14.48 -2.29 12.70
N LEU A 253 13.15 -2.37 12.75
CA LEU A 253 12.28 -1.73 11.76
C LEU A 253 12.40 -0.20 11.70
N ARG A 254 12.83 0.47 12.77
CA ARG A 254 13.11 1.93 12.77
C ARG A 254 14.39 2.34 12.03
N GLU A 255 15.23 1.38 11.66
CA GLU A 255 16.35 1.64 10.77
C GLU A 255 15.93 1.65 9.29
N LEU A 256 14.72 1.19 8.97
CA LEU A 256 14.14 1.30 7.65
C LEU A 256 13.26 2.56 7.59
N ALA A 257 13.72 3.54 6.82
CA ALA A 257 13.06 4.83 6.65
C ALA A 257 12.28 4.88 5.34
N ALA A 258 11.07 5.43 5.37
CA ALA A 258 10.32 5.75 4.16
C ALA A 258 10.97 6.95 3.45
N VAL A 259 11.10 6.85 2.14
CA VAL A 259 11.41 7.94 1.23
C VAL A 259 10.25 8.08 0.25
N ILE A 260 9.86 9.31 -0.06
CA ILE A 260 8.78 9.59 -1.01
C ILE A 260 9.30 10.44 -2.17
N ASN A 261 8.58 10.41 -3.29
CA ASN A 261 8.73 11.38 -4.36
C ASN A 261 7.37 12.01 -4.67
N GLU A 262 7.06 13.07 -3.93
CA GLU A 262 5.83 13.84 -4.07
C GLU A 262 6.18 15.30 -4.38
N PRO A 263 6.36 15.65 -5.67
CA PRO A 263 6.79 16.98 -6.08
C PRO A 263 5.61 17.97 -6.12
N THR A 264 4.91 18.12 -5.00
CA THR A 264 3.82 19.08 -4.79
C THR A 264 4.34 20.35 -4.12
N ALA A 265 3.57 21.44 -4.18
CA ALA A 265 4.03 22.75 -3.70
C ALA A 265 4.14 22.85 -2.17
N ASP A 266 3.33 22.07 -1.44
CA ASP A 266 3.30 21.96 0.02
C ASP A 266 4.43 21.08 0.58
N LYS A 267 4.94 20.12 -0.20
CA LYS A 267 5.97 19.16 0.23
C LYS A 267 7.33 19.50 -0.35
N LYS A 268 8.15 20.19 0.44
CA LYS A 268 9.50 20.57 0.03
C LYS A 268 10.41 19.35 -0.18
N MET A 269 11.11 19.31 -1.32
CA MET A 269 12.16 18.31 -1.59
C MET A 269 13.31 18.38 -0.56
N ASP A 270 14.02 17.28 -0.41
CA ASP A 270 15.15 17.08 0.52
C ASP A 270 14.81 17.43 1.97
N THR A 271 13.54 17.28 2.34
CA THR A 271 13.01 17.63 3.66
C THR A 271 12.07 16.51 4.13
N PRO A 272 12.13 16.12 5.42
CA PRO A 272 11.16 15.20 5.98
C PRO A 272 9.75 15.79 5.91
N VAL A 273 8.78 14.93 5.64
CA VAL A 273 7.36 15.21 5.71
C VAL A 273 6.79 14.31 6.79
N ARG A 274 5.97 14.90 7.67
CA ARG A 274 5.22 14.21 8.70
C ARG A 274 3.75 14.33 8.36
N PHE A 275 3.13 13.20 8.07
CA PHE A 275 1.70 13.11 7.84
C PHE A 275 1.00 12.78 9.15
N HIS A 276 0.35 13.80 9.71
CA HIS A 276 -0.32 13.72 10.99
C HIS A 276 -1.73 13.15 10.85
N ALA A 277 -2.14 12.29 11.78
CA ALA A 277 -3.46 11.67 11.86
C ALA A 277 -3.80 10.63 10.76
N ILE A 278 -2.84 10.25 9.90
CA ILE A 278 -2.97 9.12 8.94
C ILE A 278 -2.60 7.78 9.64
N GLU A 279 -2.69 7.74 10.96
CA GLU A 279 -2.08 6.72 11.79
C GLU A 279 -3.07 5.61 12.18
N ASN A 280 -2.55 4.38 12.26
CA ASN A 280 -3.32 3.28 12.81
C ASN A 280 -3.43 3.32 14.33
N MET A 281 -2.48 3.95 15.04
CA MET A 281 -2.38 3.95 16.49
C MET A 281 -2.15 5.36 17.02
N ILE A 282 -2.81 5.70 18.13
CA ILE A 282 -2.73 7.03 18.76
C ILE A 282 -1.28 7.44 19.00
N GLY A 283 -0.89 8.61 18.52
CA GLY A 283 0.42 9.23 18.78
C GLY A 283 1.55 8.69 17.92
N ARG A 284 1.27 8.31 16.67
CA ARG A 284 2.19 7.69 15.71
C ARG A 284 2.05 8.30 14.32
N ASP A 285 2.81 9.33 13.99
CA ASP A 285 2.74 9.89 12.63
C ASP A 285 3.49 9.04 11.58
N MET A 286 3.08 9.16 10.31
CA MET A 286 3.87 8.68 9.18
C MET A 286 4.93 9.72 8.84
N GLU A 287 6.19 9.31 8.80
CA GLU A 287 7.31 10.18 8.45
C GLU A 287 8.06 9.61 7.24
N ALA A 288 8.34 10.48 6.27
CA ALA A 288 9.13 10.14 5.10
C ALA A 288 10.05 11.28 4.66
N LEU A 289 11.20 10.95 4.06
CA LEU A 289 12.05 11.94 3.41
C LEU A 289 11.60 12.16 1.96
N ASN A 290 11.15 13.37 1.63
CA ASN A 290 10.78 13.69 0.24
C ASN A 290 12.03 13.93 -0.61
N LEU A 291 12.25 13.11 -1.62
CA LEU A 291 13.44 13.07 -2.46
C LEU A 291 13.09 13.17 -3.94
N SER A 292 14.05 13.59 -4.77
CA SER A 292 13.90 13.53 -6.22
C SER A 292 13.75 12.07 -6.68
N ALA A 293 13.11 11.87 -7.83
CA ALA A 293 13.00 10.54 -8.43
C ALA A 293 14.37 9.88 -8.58
N ASP A 294 15.41 10.63 -9.00
CA ASP A 294 16.79 10.13 -9.15
C ASP A 294 17.39 9.67 -7.81
N ALA A 295 17.17 10.43 -6.73
CA ALA A 295 17.71 10.10 -5.41
C ALA A 295 16.99 8.89 -4.80
N MET A 296 15.68 8.78 -4.98
CA MET A 296 14.89 7.61 -4.58
C MET A 296 15.32 6.36 -5.36
N GLU A 297 15.43 6.46 -6.69
CA GLU A 297 15.89 5.40 -7.59
C GLU A 297 17.27 4.88 -7.19
N ALA A 298 18.23 5.78 -6.94
CA ALA A 298 19.58 5.42 -6.53
C ALA A 298 19.61 4.65 -5.19
N LEU A 299 18.74 5.00 -4.23
CA LEU A 299 18.61 4.28 -2.97
C LEU A 299 18.02 2.88 -3.18
N CYS A 300 16.96 2.76 -4.01
CA CYS A 300 16.38 1.46 -4.36
C CYS A 300 17.41 0.55 -5.03
N VAL A 301 18.16 1.06 -6.02
CA VAL A 301 19.24 0.31 -6.68
C VAL A 301 20.27 -0.17 -5.66
N LYS A 302 20.73 0.73 -4.77
CA LYS A 302 21.78 0.40 -3.80
C LYS A 302 21.32 -0.67 -2.81
N GLN A 303 20.08 -0.62 -2.35
CA GLN A 303 19.51 -1.64 -1.47
C GLN A 303 19.38 -3.00 -2.17
N LEU A 304 18.87 -3.03 -3.41
CA LEU A 304 18.79 -4.26 -4.21
C LEU A 304 20.17 -4.86 -4.49
N GLN A 305 21.17 -4.04 -4.80
CA GLN A 305 22.57 -4.48 -4.95
C GLN A 305 23.17 -5.00 -3.64
N GLY A 306 22.66 -4.53 -2.49
CA GLY A 306 22.95 -5.07 -1.17
C GLY A 306 22.31 -6.42 -0.87
N GLY A 307 21.49 -6.96 -1.78
CA GLY A 307 20.79 -8.23 -1.60
C GLY A 307 19.51 -8.11 -0.77
N GLU A 308 18.96 -6.89 -0.64
CA GLU A 308 17.79 -6.60 0.19
C GLU A 308 16.62 -6.12 -0.68
N PRO A 309 15.41 -6.68 -0.51
CA PRO A 309 14.23 -6.22 -1.25
C PRO A 309 13.83 -4.82 -0.78
N VAL A 310 13.06 -4.11 -1.59
CA VAL A 310 12.57 -2.75 -1.27
C VAL A 310 11.05 -2.78 -1.19
N TRP A 311 10.48 -2.50 -0.03
CA TRP A 311 9.04 -2.19 0.05
C TRP A 311 8.79 -0.89 -0.68
N PHE A 312 7.79 -0.85 -1.57
CA PHE A 312 7.45 0.36 -2.31
C PHE A 312 5.94 0.45 -2.53
N ALA A 313 5.44 1.67 -2.72
CA ALA A 313 4.05 1.94 -3.06
C ALA A 313 3.92 2.71 -4.37
N CYS A 314 2.92 2.34 -5.17
CA CYS A 314 2.69 2.91 -6.49
C CYS A 314 1.19 3.06 -6.82
N ASP A 315 0.88 3.71 -7.93
CA ASP A 315 -0.46 3.70 -8.51
C ASP A 315 -0.67 2.41 -9.33
N ALA A 316 -1.17 1.35 -8.70
CA ALA A 316 -1.44 0.07 -9.37
C ALA A 316 -2.63 0.11 -10.34
N GLY A 317 -3.36 1.22 -10.43
CA GLY A 317 -4.39 1.48 -11.44
C GLY A 317 -3.83 2.08 -12.73
N ALA A 318 -2.66 2.71 -12.66
CA ALA A 318 -2.02 3.32 -13.81
C ALA A 318 -1.33 2.26 -14.69
N PHE A 319 -1.68 2.20 -15.97
CA PHE A 319 -0.98 1.42 -17.01
C PHE A 319 -0.65 -0.04 -16.64
N GLY A 320 -1.48 -0.67 -15.81
CA GLY A 320 -1.29 -2.05 -15.35
C GLY A 320 -2.03 -3.04 -16.23
N MET A 321 -1.30 -4.04 -16.72
CA MET A 321 -1.81 -5.22 -17.42
C MET A 321 -1.73 -6.40 -16.46
N ARG A 322 -2.77 -6.55 -15.64
CA ARG A 322 -2.69 -7.38 -14.42
C ARG A 322 -2.42 -8.85 -14.72
N LYS A 323 -3.07 -9.37 -15.76
CA LYS A 323 -2.93 -10.77 -16.16
C LYS A 323 -1.50 -11.07 -16.62
N GLU A 324 -0.91 -10.16 -17.38
CA GLU A 324 0.44 -10.30 -17.94
C GLU A 324 1.55 -9.95 -16.96
N GLY A 325 1.22 -9.27 -15.85
CA GLY A 325 2.18 -8.89 -14.82
C GLY A 325 3.01 -7.67 -15.20
N ILE A 326 2.45 -6.71 -15.93
CA ILE A 326 3.23 -5.62 -16.54
C ILE A 326 2.65 -4.26 -16.15
N TRP A 327 3.50 -3.37 -15.65
CA TRP A 327 3.20 -1.94 -15.48
C TRP A 327 4.07 -1.10 -16.40
N ASP A 328 3.46 -0.63 -17.49
CA ASP A 328 4.19 0.09 -18.52
C ASP A 328 3.28 0.96 -19.39
N PRO A 329 3.48 2.28 -19.40
CA PRO A 329 2.73 3.18 -20.28
C PRO A 329 2.82 2.81 -21.76
N ASP A 330 3.96 2.28 -22.21
CA ASP A 330 4.17 1.97 -23.63
C ASP A 330 3.49 0.64 -24.06
N SER A 331 3.05 -0.17 -23.08
CA SER A 331 2.31 -1.41 -23.28
C SER A 331 0.79 -1.22 -23.34
N SER A 332 0.31 0.03 -23.25
CA SER A 332 -1.11 0.39 -23.27
C SER A 332 -1.40 1.48 -24.31
N LYS A 333 -2.54 1.37 -24.99
CA LYS A 333 -3.03 2.36 -25.97
C LYS A 333 -4.43 2.88 -25.67
N ILE A 334 -4.83 2.95 -24.40
CA ILE A 334 -6.18 3.39 -24.01
C ILE A 334 -6.54 4.76 -24.61
N GLU A 335 -5.65 5.75 -24.51
CA GLU A 335 -5.83 7.10 -25.06
C GLU A 335 -6.12 7.07 -26.58
N ALA A 336 -5.30 6.35 -27.35
CA ALA A 336 -5.48 6.21 -28.79
C ALA A 336 -6.75 5.44 -29.16
N LEU A 337 -7.09 4.39 -28.39
CA LEU A 337 -8.27 3.56 -28.57
C LEU A 337 -9.57 4.35 -28.32
N LEU A 338 -9.54 5.34 -27.44
CA LEU A 338 -10.69 6.17 -27.10
C LEU A 338 -10.75 7.52 -27.86
N GLY A 339 -10.14 7.58 -29.04
CA GLY A 339 -10.22 8.74 -29.93
C GLY A 339 -9.07 9.73 -29.82
N GLY A 340 -7.99 9.38 -29.12
CA GLY A 340 -6.72 10.13 -29.17
C GLY A 340 -6.66 11.36 -28.26
N PHE A 341 -7.33 11.35 -27.12
CA PHE A 341 -7.09 12.36 -26.08
C PHE A 341 -5.74 12.11 -25.40
N SER A 342 -5.21 13.13 -24.72
CA SER A 342 -4.01 13.00 -23.88
C SER A 342 -4.37 13.05 -22.40
N VAL A 343 -3.83 12.12 -21.60
CA VAL A 343 -3.81 12.23 -20.13
C VAL A 343 -2.43 12.57 -19.59
N ASP A 344 -1.51 13.03 -20.45
CA ASP A 344 -0.20 13.52 -20.02
C ASP A 344 -0.36 14.66 -19.00
N PHE A 345 0.10 14.40 -17.79
CA PHE A 345 -0.12 15.28 -16.66
C PHE A 345 1.04 15.11 -15.66
N PRO A 346 1.80 16.18 -15.30
CA PRO A 346 2.97 16.04 -14.44
C PRO A 346 2.67 15.38 -13.10
N LYS A 347 3.56 14.53 -12.59
CA LYS A 347 3.37 13.75 -11.35
C LYS A 347 2.83 14.56 -10.17
N GLY A 348 3.45 15.70 -9.86
CA GLY A 348 2.98 16.58 -8.78
C GLY A 348 1.58 17.15 -9.03
N LYS A 349 1.22 17.42 -10.28
CA LYS A 349 -0.13 17.85 -10.64
C LYS A 349 -1.14 16.72 -10.61
N ARG A 350 -0.73 15.48 -10.88
CA ARG A 350 -1.61 14.31 -10.69
C ARG A 350 -2.00 14.15 -9.22
N LEU A 351 -1.06 14.37 -8.30
CA LEU A 351 -1.33 14.39 -6.85
C LEU A 351 -2.27 15.55 -6.48
N ASP A 352 -1.94 16.80 -6.87
CA ASP A 352 -2.75 18.00 -6.56
C ASP A 352 -4.22 17.93 -7.06
N TYR A 353 -4.50 17.13 -8.10
CA TYR A 353 -5.81 17.09 -8.77
C TYR A 353 -6.48 15.70 -8.71
N ASN A 354 -6.04 14.83 -7.80
CA ASN A 354 -6.62 13.48 -7.61
C ASN A 354 -6.64 12.62 -8.88
N ALA A 355 -5.65 12.80 -9.75
CA ALA A 355 -5.51 11.99 -10.97
C ALA A 355 -4.60 10.76 -10.77
N SER A 356 -3.84 10.72 -9.67
CA SER A 356 -3.02 9.56 -9.28
C SER A 356 -2.57 9.69 -7.82
N SER A 357 -2.33 8.57 -7.16
CA SER A 357 -1.80 8.48 -5.80
C SER A 357 -1.21 7.09 -5.54
N ALA A 358 -0.52 6.90 -4.42
CA ALA A 358 -0.12 5.57 -3.97
C ALA A 358 -1.37 4.75 -3.58
N THR A 359 -1.63 3.65 -4.28
CA THR A 359 -2.83 2.81 -4.07
C THR A 359 -2.51 1.36 -3.71
N HIS A 360 -1.27 0.90 -3.93
CA HIS A 360 -0.87 -0.48 -3.67
C HIS A 360 0.60 -0.56 -3.32
N ALA A 361 0.94 -1.44 -2.37
CA ALA A 361 2.29 -1.67 -1.89
C ALA A 361 2.77 -3.09 -2.17
N MET A 362 4.04 -3.23 -2.56
CA MET A 362 4.67 -4.48 -3.03
C MET A 362 6.16 -4.48 -2.70
N LEU A 363 6.90 -5.47 -3.20
CA LEU A 363 8.37 -5.52 -3.09
C LEU A 363 9.06 -5.41 -4.44
N LEU A 364 10.03 -4.51 -4.57
CA LEU A 364 11.05 -4.61 -5.60
C LEU A 364 12.02 -5.72 -5.20
N THR A 365 12.23 -6.66 -6.11
CA THR A 365 13.11 -7.83 -5.92
C THR A 365 14.20 -7.91 -6.99
N GLY A 366 14.29 -6.93 -7.88
CA GLY A 366 15.34 -6.89 -8.88
C GLY A 366 15.29 -5.66 -9.74
N VAL A 367 16.42 -5.38 -10.38
CA VAL A 367 16.59 -4.28 -11.34
C VAL A 367 17.46 -4.77 -12.49
N HIS A 368 17.12 -4.35 -13.69
CA HIS A 368 17.95 -4.55 -14.87
C HIS A 368 18.56 -3.22 -15.32
N PHE A 369 19.79 -3.29 -15.86
CA PHE A 369 20.50 -2.14 -16.38
C PHE A 369 20.67 -2.26 -17.89
N ASP A 370 20.41 -1.18 -18.61
CA ASP A 370 20.65 -1.11 -20.06
C ASP A 370 22.15 -1.06 -20.41
N ALA A 371 22.46 -0.92 -21.70
CA ALA A 371 23.83 -0.87 -22.19
C ALA A 371 24.64 0.33 -21.67
N ASP A 372 23.97 1.39 -21.23
CA ASP A 372 24.58 2.60 -20.65
C ASP A 372 24.70 2.52 -19.11
N GLY A 373 24.27 1.40 -18.52
CA GLY A 373 24.32 1.15 -17.08
C GLY A 373 23.20 1.85 -16.30
N LYS A 374 22.09 2.22 -16.95
CA LYS A 374 20.92 2.85 -16.31
C LYS A 374 19.81 1.83 -16.07
N PRO A 375 19.05 1.95 -14.96
CA PRO A 375 17.85 1.13 -14.75
C PRO A 375 16.88 1.24 -15.94
N ASP A 376 16.38 0.12 -16.44
CA ASP A 376 15.38 0.10 -17.53
C ASP A 376 14.07 -0.64 -17.16
N ARG A 377 14.13 -1.57 -16.21
CA ARG A 377 12.97 -2.30 -15.67
C ARG A 377 13.24 -2.89 -14.29
N TRP A 378 12.16 -3.12 -13.54
CA TRP A 378 12.20 -3.53 -12.14
C TRP A 378 11.34 -4.78 -11.92
N LYS A 379 11.90 -5.78 -11.23
CA LYS A 379 11.18 -6.99 -10.85
C LYS A 379 10.40 -6.75 -9.57
N ILE A 380 9.15 -7.19 -9.56
CA ILE A 380 8.22 -6.95 -8.46
C ILE A 380 7.66 -8.27 -7.95
N GLU A 381 7.72 -8.50 -6.65
CA GLU A 381 6.94 -9.53 -5.97
C GLU A 381 5.61 -8.92 -5.51
N ASN A 382 4.49 -9.46 -6.00
CA ASN A 382 3.15 -9.01 -5.66
C ASN A 382 2.48 -9.97 -4.66
N SER A 383 1.36 -9.55 -4.09
CA SER A 383 0.57 -10.28 -3.08
C SER A 383 -0.81 -10.69 -3.61
N TRP A 384 -0.92 -11.05 -4.89
CA TRP A 384 -2.18 -11.47 -5.55
C TRP A 384 -2.20 -12.95 -5.96
N GLY A 385 -1.38 -13.78 -5.32
CA GLY A 385 -1.24 -15.20 -5.68
C GLY A 385 -0.43 -15.43 -6.95
N ASP A 386 -0.34 -16.68 -7.39
CA ASP A 386 0.53 -17.12 -8.49
C ASP A 386 -0.19 -17.28 -9.85
N ASP A 387 -1.48 -16.97 -9.90
CA ASP A 387 -2.33 -17.04 -11.10
C ASP A 387 -2.15 -15.85 -12.05
N VAL A 388 -1.59 -14.74 -11.58
CA VAL A 388 -1.39 -13.50 -12.33
C VAL A 388 0.10 -13.18 -12.50
N GLY A 389 0.45 -12.49 -13.58
CA GLY A 389 1.84 -12.22 -13.91
C GLY A 389 2.63 -13.48 -14.20
N ASP A 390 3.92 -13.46 -13.88
CA ASP A 390 4.80 -14.63 -13.95
C ASP A 390 4.91 -15.27 -12.57
N LYS A 391 3.97 -16.18 -12.24
CA LYS A 391 3.88 -16.83 -10.91
C LYS A 391 3.77 -15.82 -9.77
N GLY A 392 2.96 -14.78 -9.98
CA GLY A 392 2.74 -13.69 -9.03
C GLY A 392 3.80 -12.59 -9.06
N TYR A 393 4.85 -12.74 -9.88
CA TYR A 393 5.82 -11.68 -10.12
C TYR A 393 5.39 -10.78 -11.27
N PHE A 394 5.68 -9.50 -11.10
CA PHE A 394 5.38 -8.44 -12.03
C PHE A 394 6.69 -7.78 -12.48
N VAL A 395 6.59 -6.97 -13.53
CA VAL A 395 7.65 -6.08 -13.98
C VAL A 395 7.07 -4.70 -14.24
N CYS A 396 7.80 -3.66 -13.83
CA CYS A 396 7.51 -2.30 -14.29
C CYS A 396 8.65 -1.74 -15.13
N SER A 397 8.31 -0.90 -16.12
CA SER A 397 9.31 -0.16 -16.89
C SER A 397 9.88 1.00 -16.06
N GLU A 398 11.06 1.48 -16.45
CA GLU A 398 11.67 2.66 -15.84
C GLU A 398 10.76 3.89 -15.91
N LYS A 399 10.08 4.08 -17.04
CA LYS A 399 9.09 5.15 -17.21
C LYS A 399 7.97 5.04 -16.17
N TYR A 400 7.47 3.83 -15.93
CA TYR A 400 6.47 3.62 -14.90
C TYR A 400 7.01 3.90 -13.50
N PHE A 401 8.20 3.38 -13.17
CA PHE A 401 8.84 3.58 -11.87
C PHE A 401 8.91 5.07 -11.51
N ARG A 402 9.47 5.89 -12.40
CA ARG A 402 9.65 7.33 -12.14
C ARG A 402 8.33 8.09 -11.96
N ASP A 403 7.32 7.73 -12.74
CA ASP A 403 6.06 8.48 -12.81
C ASP A 403 4.99 8.04 -11.80
N TYR A 404 4.97 6.76 -11.42
CA TYR A 404 3.87 6.15 -10.65
C TYR A 404 4.32 5.43 -9.38
N VAL A 405 5.62 5.35 -9.06
CA VAL A 405 6.10 4.96 -7.72
C VAL A 405 6.23 6.20 -6.86
N TYR A 406 5.61 6.18 -5.68
CA TYR A 406 5.51 7.35 -4.80
C TYR A 406 6.31 7.19 -3.52
N GLU A 407 6.45 5.96 -3.02
CA GLU A 407 7.12 5.66 -1.76
C GLU A 407 8.03 4.45 -1.93
N ALA A 408 9.17 4.45 -1.25
CA ALA A 408 10.05 3.31 -1.07
C ALA A 408 10.61 3.29 0.36
N VAL A 409 10.90 2.12 0.89
CA VAL A 409 11.45 1.95 2.24
C VAL A 409 12.87 1.47 2.16
N ILE A 410 13.77 2.26 2.75
CA ILE A 410 15.21 2.10 2.60
C ILE A 410 15.86 1.95 3.97
N ASP A 411 16.72 0.95 4.13
CA ASP A 411 17.59 0.84 5.31
C ASP A 411 18.57 2.03 5.33
N LYS A 412 18.61 2.74 6.46
CA LYS A 412 19.45 3.93 6.69
C LYS A 412 20.92 3.71 6.33
N LYS A 413 21.44 2.48 6.39
CA LYS A 413 22.82 2.17 5.96
C LYS A 413 23.08 2.44 4.47
N HIS A 414 22.04 2.48 3.64
CA HIS A 414 22.15 2.78 2.22
C HIS A 414 22.14 4.28 1.93
N PHE A 415 21.73 5.12 2.88
CA PHE A 415 21.69 6.57 2.70
C PHE A 415 23.10 7.15 2.59
N THR A 416 23.24 8.23 1.83
CA THR A 416 24.45 9.05 1.87
C THR A 416 24.52 9.85 3.18
N PRO A 417 25.72 10.30 3.61
CA PRO A 417 25.84 11.16 4.79
C PRO A 417 24.99 12.44 4.72
N ASP A 418 24.78 12.98 3.53
CA ASP A 418 23.95 14.17 3.35
C ASP A 418 22.46 13.85 3.45
N GLN A 419 21.99 12.72 2.91
CA GLN A 419 20.60 12.27 3.09
C GLN A 419 20.30 11.93 4.56
N LEU A 420 21.26 11.34 5.30
CA LEU A 420 21.10 11.13 6.74
C LEU A 420 20.92 12.46 7.49
N LYS A 421 21.68 13.50 7.15
CA LYS A 421 21.47 14.85 7.71
C LYS A 421 20.14 15.47 7.29
N MET A 422 19.60 15.12 6.12
CA MET A 422 18.27 15.59 5.71
C MET A 422 17.18 15.05 6.63
N LEU A 423 17.30 13.81 7.12
CA LEU A 423 16.35 13.21 8.07
C LEU A 423 16.27 13.96 9.41
N GLU A 424 17.31 14.70 9.78
CA GLU A 424 17.38 15.45 11.03
C GLU A 424 16.73 16.85 10.94
N LYS A 425 16.28 17.27 9.76
CA LYS A 425 15.61 18.57 9.58
C LYS A 425 14.22 18.54 10.22
N GLU A 426 13.73 19.72 10.63
CA GLU A 426 12.35 19.88 11.06
C GLU A 426 11.39 19.46 9.93
N PRO A 427 10.45 18.54 10.17
CA PRO A 427 9.56 18.05 9.14
C PRO A 427 8.53 19.11 8.72
N VAL A 428 8.12 19.06 7.46
CA VAL A 428 6.87 19.69 7.03
C VAL A 428 5.72 18.84 7.57
N VAL A 429 4.85 19.44 8.39
CA VAL A 429 3.67 18.74 8.93
C VAL A 429 2.49 18.95 8.01
N ILE A 430 1.90 17.84 7.55
CA ILE A 430 0.68 17.80 6.75
C ILE A 430 -0.37 17.06 7.57
N ASN A 431 -1.52 17.66 7.85
CA ASN A 431 -2.61 16.93 8.50
C ASN A 431 -3.34 16.09 7.46
N ALA A 432 -3.84 14.93 7.86
CA ALA A 432 -4.59 14.05 6.98
C ALA A 432 -5.75 14.75 6.27
N TRP A 433 -6.47 15.62 6.97
CA TRP A 433 -7.58 16.39 6.39
C TRP A 433 -7.14 17.56 5.51
N ASP A 434 -5.86 17.97 5.52
CA ASP A 434 -5.31 18.98 4.61
C ASP A 434 -4.81 18.34 3.30
N GLU A 435 -4.47 17.05 3.35
CA GLU A 435 -4.05 16.26 2.18
C GLU A 435 -5.25 15.70 1.40
N ASP A 436 -6.26 15.22 2.13
CA ASP A 436 -7.44 14.59 1.55
C ASP A 436 -8.49 15.62 1.09
N TYR A 437 -8.83 15.57 -0.20
CA TYR A 437 -9.88 16.38 -0.83
C TYR A 437 -11.30 15.91 -0.51
#